data_AF-A0A963JEY0-F1
#
_entry.id   AF-A0A963JEY0-F1
#
_cell.length_a   1.000
_cell.length_b   1.000
_cell.length_c   1.000
_cell.angle_alpha   90.00
_cell.angle_beta   90.00
_cell.angle_gamma   90.00
#
_symmetry.space_group_name_H-M   'P 1'
#
loop_
_entity.id
_entity.type
_entity.pdbx_description
1 polymer ?
#
loop_
_entity_poly.entity_id
_entity_poly.type
_entity_poly.pdbx_seq_one_letter_code
_entity_poly.pdbx_strand_id
1 'polypeptide(L)'
;MVWLWLQFLLCAVLIARAGLVLSATADRLAQAHGWGRGWVGLALLATVTSLPELASGVSAVTLVDAPNLAVGHALGACVVNLLFLGVVDALQRRQPLYRHASATHLLSAA
;
A
#
# COMPACT_ATOMS: atom_id res chain seq x y z
N MET A 1 -27.96 1.73 -11.58
CA MET A 1 -27.39 2.18 -10.29
C MET A 1 -27.07 1.03 -9.36
N VAL A 2 -28.01 0.13 -9.01
CA VAL A 2 -27.72 -1.05 -8.17
C VAL A 2 -26.61 -1.95 -8.74
N TRP A 3 -26.56 -2.11 -10.06
CA TRP A 3 -25.50 -2.87 -10.75
C TRP A 3 -24.09 -2.32 -10.51
N LEU A 4 -23.92 -0.99 -10.52
CA LEU A 4 -22.63 -0.34 -10.26
C LEU A 4 -22.15 -0.59 -8.83
N TRP A 5 -23.08 -0.54 -7.86
CA TRP A 5 -22.79 -0.85 -6.47
C TRP A 5 -22.36 -2.31 -6.27
N LEU A 6 -23.02 -3.26 -6.96
CA LEU A 6 -22.63 -4.67 -6.93
C LEU A 6 -21.23 -4.88 -7.52
N GLN A 7 -20.93 -4.24 -8.66
CA GLN A 7 -19.60 -4.32 -9.28
C GLN A 7 -18.52 -3.71 -8.38
N PHE A 8 -18.81 -2.56 -7.77
CA PHE A 8 -17.90 -1.93 -6.80
C PHE A 8 -17.64 -2.84 -5.60
N LEU A 9 -18.68 -3.44 -5.03
CA LEU A 9 -18.55 -4.34 -3.87
C LEU A 9 -17.75 -5.61 -4.22
N LEU A 10 -17.98 -6.16 -5.41
CA LEU A 10 -17.21 -7.29 -5.93
C LEU A 10 -15.73 -6.94 -6.06
N CYS A 11 -15.41 -5.80 -6.69
CA CYS A 11 -14.03 -5.33 -6.82
C CYS A 11 -13.39 -5.08 -5.44
N ALA A 12 -14.11 -4.46 -4.51
CA ALA A 12 -13.61 -4.20 -3.16
C ALA A 12 -13.25 -5.50 -2.42
N VAL A 13 -14.11 -6.51 -2.50
CA VAL A 13 -13.84 -7.83 -1.90
C VAL A 13 -12.64 -8.51 -2.57
N LEU A 14 -12.54 -8.45 -3.90
CA LEU A 14 -11.42 -9.02 -4.64
C LEU A 14 -10.09 -8.35 -4.26
N ILE A 15 -10.06 -7.02 -4.19
CA ILE A 15 -8.88 -6.25 -3.79
C ILE A 15 -8.49 -6.58 -2.34
N ALA A 16 -9.44 -6.64 -1.42
CA ALA A 16 -9.18 -7.00 -0.03
C ALA A 16 -8.57 -8.41 0.09
N ARG A 17 -9.12 -9.40 -0.64
CA ARG A 17 -8.57 -10.76 -0.65
C ARG A 17 -7.19 -10.82 -1.31
N ALA A 18 -6.98 -10.09 -2.40
CA ALA A 18 -5.70 -10.02 -3.08
C ALA A 18 -4.62 -9.45 -2.17
N GLY A 19 -4.93 -8.39 -1.40
CA GLY A 19 -4.00 -7.81 -0.43
C GLY A 19 -3.57 -8.79 0.66
N LEU A 20 -4.50 -9.58 1.21
CA LEU A 20 -4.18 -10.61 2.20
C LEU A 20 -3.26 -11.70 1.64
N VAL A 21 -3.56 -12.18 0.43
CA VAL A 21 -2.76 -13.20 -0.24
C VAL A 21 -1.37 -12.67 -0.59
N LEU A 22 -1.29 -11.42 -1.07
CA LEU A 22 -0.03 -10.77 -1.44
C LEU A 22 0.89 -10.64 -0.22
N SER A 23 0.37 -10.15 0.90
CA SER A 23 1.13 -10.03 2.16
C SER A 23 1.63 -11.40 2.65
N ALA A 24 0.76 -12.41 2.67
CA ALA A 24 1.14 -13.77 3.07
C ALA A 24 2.19 -14.40 2.13
N THR A 25 2.13 -14.07 0.83
CA THR A 25 3.09 -14.56 -0.17
C THR A 25 4.43 -13.85 -0.03
N ALA A 26 4.43 -12.55 0.24
CA ALA A 26 5.65 -11.78 0.54
C ALA A 26 6.36 -12.34 1.78
N ASP A 27 5.63 -12.66 2.85
CA ASP A 27 6.19 -13.28 4.05
C ASP A 27 6.81 -14.65 3.78
N ARG A 28 6.16 -15.48 2.95
CA ARG A 28 6.69 -16.78 2.53
C ARG A 28 7.95 -16.64 1.67
N LEU A 29 7.97 -15.65 0.78
CA LEU A 29 9.14 -15.37 -0.06
C LEU A 29 10.33 -14.90 0.79
N ALA A 30 10.09 -14.04 1.78
CA ALA A 30 11.10 -13.61 2.74
C ALA A 30 11.73 -14.81 3.47
N GLN A 31 10.90 -15.75 3.93
CA GLN A 31 11.37 -16.96 4.60
C GLN A 31 12.15 -17.89 3.67
N ALA A 32 11.69 -18.07 2.42
CA ALA A 32 12.32 -18.97 1.46
C ALA A 32 13.71 -18.47 0.97
N HIS A 33 13.91 -17.15 0.88
CA HIS A 33 15.19 -16.56 0.44
C HIS A 33 16.09 -16.11 1.59
N GLY A 34 15.66 -16.28 2.85
CA GLY A 34 16.38 -15.79 4.02
C GLY A 34 16.45 -14.25 4.10
N TRP A 35 15.59 -13.55 3.36
CA TRP A 35 15.51 -12.10 3.37
C TRP A 35 14.76 -11.62 4.60
N GLY A 36 15.20 -10.50 5.18
CA GLY A 36 14.48 -9.88 6.30
C GLY A 36 13.05 -9.54 5.90
N ARG A 37 12.06 -9.95 6.69
CA ARG A 37 10.62 -9.64 6.46
C ARG A 37 10.38 -8.16 6.18
N GLY A 38 11.11 -7.27 6.88
CA GLY A 38 11.05 -5.82 6.66
C GLY A 38 11.52 -5.37 5.29
N TRP A 39 12.58 -5.98 4.73
CA TRP A 39 13.10 -5.65 3.40
C TRP A 39 12.14 -6.05 2.28
N VAL A 40 11.53 -7.23 2.38
CA VAL A 40 10.55 -7.71 1.39
C VAL A 40 9.27 -6.86 1.46
N GLY A 41 8.82 -6.50 2.66
CA GLY A 41 7.72 -5.55 2.83
C GLY A 41 8.02 -4.17 2.24
N LEU A 42 9.21 -3.63 2.51
CA LEU A 42 9.60 -2.31 2.01
C LEU A 42 9.76 -2.30 0.48
N ALA A 43 10.44 -3.29 -0.09
CA ALA A 43 10.79 -3.28 -1.50
C ALA A 43 9.70 -3.89 -2.38
N LEU A 44 9.24 -5.11 -2.09
CA LEU A 44 8.32 -5.83 -2.98
C LEU A 44 6.87 -5.41 -2.75
N LEU A 45 6.42 -5.40 -1.48
CA LEU A 45 5.02 -5.07 -1.19
C LEU A 45 4.72 -3.62 -1.57
N ALA A 46 5.57 -2.67 -1.18
CA ALA A 46 5.38 -1.26 -1.54
C ALA A 46 5.40 -1.02 -3.07
N THR A 47 6.30 -1.68 -3.81
CA THR A 47 6.34 -1.56 -5.28
C THR A 47 5.04 -2.06 -5.92
N VAL A 48 4.55 -3.23 -5.49
CA VAL A 48 3.31 -3.81 -6.05
C VAL A 48 2.10 -2.94 -5.76
N THR A 49 1.99 -2.35 -4.56
CA THR A 49 0.87 -1.47 -4.21
C THR A 49 0.91 -0.11 -4.90
N SER A 50 2.09 0.41 -5.23
CA SER A 50 2.25 1.71 -5.90
C SER A 50 2.24 1.62 -7.43
N LEU A 51 2.38 0.41 -8.00
CA LEU A 51 2.34 0.20 -9.45
C LEU A 51 1.05 0.71 -10.11
N PRO A 52 -0.16 0.42 -9.57
CA PRO A 52 -1.41 0.93 -10.12
C PRO A 52 -1.48 2.47 -10.08
N GLU A 53 -0.94 3.07 -9.02
CA GLU A 53 -0.89 4.52 -8.87
C GLU A 53 0.05 5.16 -9.89
N LEU A 54 1.21 4.53 -10.13
CA LEU A 54 2.14 4.95 -11.17
C LEU A 54 1.50 4.85 -12.55
N ALA A 55 0.79 3.75 -12.85
CA ALA A 55 0.07 3.58 -14.11
C ALA A 55 -1.02 4.65 -14.30
N SER A 56 -1.76 4.98 -13.24
CA SER A 56 -2.76 6.06 -13.23
C SER A 56 -2.12 7.43 -13.46
N GLY A 57 -1.02 7.73 -12.76
CA GLY A 57 -0.27 8.97 -12.89
C GLY A 57 0.33 9.15 -14.29
N VAL A 58 0.95 8.10 -14.84
CA VAL A 58 1.47 8.11 -16.22
C VAL A 58 0.32 8.33 -17.20
N SER A 59 -0.80 7.63 -17.03
CA SER A 59 -1.97 7.80 -17.91
C SER A 59 -2.55 9.21 -17.85
N ALA A 60 -2.53 9.86 -16.68
CA ALA A 60 -2.97 11.25 -16.53
C ALA A 60 -2.07 12.24 -17.30
N VAL A 61 -0.77 11.97 -17.36
CA VAL A 61 0.17 12.78 -18.16
C VAL A 61 0.03 12.46 -19.66
N THR A 62 -0.04 11.18 -20.04
CA THR A 62 0.08 10.76 -21.44
C THR A 62 -1.23 10.73 -22.21
N LEU A 63 -2.36 10.38 -21.57
CA LEU A 63 -3.68 10.33 -22.23
C LEU A 63 -4.53 11.56 -21.97
N VAL A 64 -4.39 12.19 -20.80
CA VAL A 64 -5.26 13.30 -20.35
C VAL A 64 -4.56 14.66 -20.47
N ASP A 65 -3.25 14.69 -20.77
CA ASP A 65 -2.43 15.90 -20.87
C ASP A 65 -2.53 16.81 -19.61
N ALA A 66 -2.73 16.17 -18.44
CA ALA A 66 -3.00 16.84 -17.18
C ALA A 66 -1.90 16.53 -16.13
N PRO A 67 -0.69 17.11 -16.27
CA PRO A 67 0.43 16.82 -15.37
C PRO A 67 0.15 17.27 -13.92
N ASN A 68 -0.65 18.32 -13.73
CA ASN A 68 -1.05 18.76 -12.38
C ASN A 68 -1.92 17.71 -11.66
N LEU A 69 -2.72 16.94 -12.41
CA LEU A 69 -3.52 15.83 -11.87
C LEU A 69 -2.62 14.67 -11.41
N ALA A 70 -1.57 14.36 -12.16
CA ALA A 70 -0.62 13.32 -11.80
C ALA A 70 0.14 13.66 -10.49
N VAL A 71 0.56 14.92 -10.33
CA VAL A 71 1.21 15.39 -9.09
C VAL A 71 0.22 15.34 -7.91
N GLY A 72 -1.00 15.84 -8.11
CA GLY A 72 -2.04 15.78 -7.08
C GLY A 72 -2.38 14.34 -6.67
N HIS A 73 -2.42 13.42 -7.62
CA HIS A 73 -2.66 11.99 -7.37
C HIS A 73 -1.52 11.38 -6.54
N ALA A 74 -0.25 11.63 -6.91
CA ALA A 74 0.90 11.11 -6.17
C ALA A 74 0.96 11.63 -4.72
N LEU A 75 0.74 12.94 -4.52
CA LEU A 75 0.72 13.52 -3.18
C LEU A 75 -0.49 13.05 -2.36
N GLY A 76 -1.66 12.97 -3.00
CA GLY A 76 -2.89 12.48 -2.36
C GLY A 76 -2.77 11.04 -1.88
N ALA A 77 -2.18 10.16 -2.69
CA ALA A 77 -1.93 8.77 -2.33
C ALA A 77 -1.03 8.65 -1.09
N CYS A 78 0.05 9.44 -1.02
CA CYS A 78 0.91 9.49 0.17
C CYS A 78 0.15 9.90 1.43
N VAL A 79 -0.66 10.97 1.36
CA VAL A 79 -1.44 11.45 2.50
C VAL A 79 -2.46 10.40 2.95
N VAL A 80 -3.14 9.73 2.00
CA VAL A 80 -4.10 8.68 2.30
C VAL A 80 -3.42 7.45 2.93
N ASN A 81 -2.24 7.05 2.46
CA ASN A 81 -1.47 5.96 3.09
C ASN A 81 -1.07 6.28 4.53
N LEU A 82 -0.60 7.51 4.80
CA LEU A 82 -0.30 7.95 6.16
C LEU A 82 -1.55 8.01 7.04
N LEU A 83 -2.67 8.48 6.48
CA LEU A 83 -3.96 8.51 7.18
C LEU A 83 -4.40 7.10 7.55
N PHE A 84 -4.33 6.13 6.63
CA PHE A 84 -4.66 4.73 6.92
C PHE A 84 -3.79 4.17 8.04
N LEU A 85 -2.48 4.44 8.01
CA LEU A 85 -1.58 4.03 9.09
C LEU A 85 -2.00 4.64 10.44
N GLY A 86 -2.35 5.93 10.45
CA GLY A 86 -2.86 6.62 11.64
C GLY A 86 -4.20 6.07 12.15
N VAL A 87 -5.12 5.71 11.25
CA VAL A 87 -6.40 5.07 11.62
C VAL A 87 -6.17 3.68 12.20
N VAL A 88 -5.29 2.88 11.60
CA VAL A 88 -4.94 1.55 12.10
C VAL A 88 -4.31 1.65 13.49
N ASP A 89 -3.36 2.57 13.70
CA ASP A 89 -2.74 2.79 15.01
C ASP A 89 -3.77 3.28 16.06
N ALA A 90 -4.65 4.21 15.65
CA ALA A 90 -5.73 4.72 16.52
C ALA A 90 -6.76 3.65 16.90
N LEU A 91 -7.01 2.65 16.03
CA LEU A 91 -7.88 1.51 16.34
C LEU A 91 -7.16 0.48 17.24
N GLN A 92 -5.83 0.37 17.15
CA GLN A 92 -5.01 -0.59 17.90
C GLN A 92 -4.53 -0.08 19.29
N ARG A 93 -5.35 0.73 19.99
CA ARG A 93 -5.06 1.43 21.28
C ARG A 93 -4.33 0.63 22.39
N ARG A 94 -4.25 -0.70 22.33
CA ARG A 94 -3.59 -1.55 23.34
C ARG A 94 -2.12 -1.85 23.08
N GLN A 95 -1.61 -1.72 21.85
CA GLN A 95 -0.19 -1.88 21.54
C GLN A 95 0.18 -0.97 20.36
N PRO A 96 0.76 0.23 20.60
CA PRO A 96 1.15 1.11 19.50
C PRO A 96 2.12 0.39 18.57
N LEU A 97 1.89 0.50 17.26
CA LEU A 97 2.69 -0.15 16.21
C LEU A 97 4.18 0.22 16.33
N TYR A 98 4.44 1.45 16.80
CA TYR A 98 5.76 1.99 17.09
C TYR A 98 6.56 1.22 18.16
N ARG A 99 5.92 0.42 19.02
CA ARG A 99 6.62 -0.40 20.02
C ARG A 99 7.18 -1.70 19.42
N HIS A 100 6.64 -2.15 18.28
CA HIS A 100 7.11 -3.31 17.51
C HIS A 100 7.97 -2.92 16.30
N ALA A 101 8.12 -1.62 16.01
CA ALA A 101 9.13 -1.12 15.10
C ALA A 101 10.52 -1.35 15.75
N SER A 102 11.04 -2.56 15.57
CA SER A 102 12.35 -2.95 16.06
C SER A 102 13.42 -1.97 15.57
N ALA A 103 14.50 -1.81 16.34
CA ALA A 103 15.62 -0.90 16.06
C ALA A 103 16.20 -1.02 14.64
N THR A 104 15.91 -2.10 13.91
CA THR A 104 16.24 -2.30 12.49
C THR A 104 15.54 -1.28 11.56
N HIS A 105 14.38 -0.73 11.92
CA HIS A 105 13.68 0.28 11.11
C HIS A 105 14.21 1.72 11.29
N LEU A 106 14.98 1.97 12.36
CA LEU A 106 15.61 3.28 12.59
C LEU A 106 16.82 3.50 11.65
N LEU A 107 17.55 2.43 11.32
CA LEU A 107 18.67 2.49 10.36
C LEU A 107 18.22 2.72 8.91
N SER A 108 16.99 2.33 8.55
CA SER A 108 16.40 2.64 7.24
C SER A 108 15.77 4.03 7.15
N ALA A 109 15.62 4.72 8.29
CA ALA A 109 15.04 6.06 8.38
C ALA A 109 16.10 7.17 8.60
N ALA A 110 17.37 6.79 8.83
CA ALA A 110 18.53 7.68 8.89
C ALA A 110 19.27 7.67 7.55
#